data_AF-A0A965CT80-F1
#
_entry.id   AF-A0A965CT80-F1
#
_cell.length_a   1.000
_cell.length_b   1.000
_cell.length_c   1.000
_cell.angle_alpha   90.00
_cell.angle_beta   90.00
_cell.angle_gamma   90.00
#
_symmetry.space_group_name_H-M   'P 1'
#
loop_
_entity.id
_entity.type
_entity.pdbx_description
1 polymer ?
#
loop_
_entity_poly.entity_id
_entity_poly.type
_entity_poly.pdbx_seq_one_letter_code
_entity_poly.pdbx_strand_id
1 'polypeptide(L)' 'AQDSSRLAWNSNPGEFGWGGVANTVFWIDPVSDSSVLFFTQVMPSSQLGLRVALHRFAAEILHR' A
#
# COMPACT_ATOMS: atom_id res chain seq x y z
N ALA A 1 -3.21 -7.42 -10.72
CA ALA A 1 -2.79 -6.39 -9.75
C ALA A 1 -3.80 -5.25 -9.78
N GLN A 2 -4.16 -4.67 -8.63
CA GLN A 2 -5.01 -3.47 -8.62
C GLN A 2 -4.23 -2.30 -9.22
N ASP A 3 -4.88 -1.54 -10.09
CA ASP A 3 -4.34 -0.31 -10.66
C ASP A 3 -4.12 0.72 -9.55
N SER A 4 -2.86 1.06 -9.29
CA SER A 4 -2.40 1.97 -8.25
C SER A 4 -2.94 3.39 -8.41
N SER A 5 -3.33 3.79 -9.63
CA SER A 5 -4.00 5.06 -9.88
C SER A 5 -5.32 5.18 -9.12
N ARG A 6 -6.02 4.07 -8.89
CA ARG A 6 -7.27 4.04 -8.09
C ARG A 6 -7.02 4.18 -6.58
N LEU A 7 -5.79 3.97 -6.14
CA LEU A 7 -5.38 4.04 -4.74
C LEU A 7 -4.67 5.36 -4.40
N ALA A 8 -4.53 6.27 -5.37
CA ALA A 8 -3.88 7.57 -5.23
C ALA A 8 -2.42 7.48 -4.73
N TRP A 9 -1.69 6.44 -5.12
CA TRP A 9 -0.25 6.29 -4.84
C TRP A 9 0.54 5.96 -6.12
N ASN A 10 1.81 6.39 -6.17
CA ASN A 10 2.70 6.11 -7.31
C ASN A 10 3.37 4.76 -7.08
N SER A 11 3.08 3.79 -7.94
CA SER A 11 3.65 2.44 -7.85
C SER A 11 4.83 2.24 -8.80
N ASN A 12 5.78 1.39 -8.42
CA ASN A 12 6.83 0.93 -9.31
C ASN A 12 6.31 -0.07 -10.36
N PRO A 13 7.00 -0.23 -11.51
CA PRO A 13 6.67 -1.27 -12.48
C PRO A 13 6.69 -2.66 -11.84
N GLY A 14 5.57 -3.40 -11.97
CA GLY A 14 5.44 -4.74 -11.43
C GLY A 14 5.01 -4.81 -9.96
N GLU A 15 4.79 -3.68 -9.29
CA GLU A 15 4.18 -3.67 -7.95
C GLU A 15 2.78 -4.29 -8.00
N PHE A 16 2.49 -5.18 -7.06
CA PHE A 16 1.18 -5.81 -6.96
C PHE A 16 0.76 -6.01 -5.51
N GLY A 17 -0.54 -6.03 -5.28
CA GLY A 17 -1.08 -6.16 -3.94
C GLY A 17 -2.59 -6.32 -3.93
N TRP A 18 -3.13 -6.33 -2.73
CA TRP A 18 -4.56 -6.42 -2.46
C TRP A 18 -4.89 -5.73 -1.14
N GLY A 19 -6.13 -5.27 -1.00
CA GLY A 19 -6.64 -4.72 0.25
C GLY A 19 -8.06 -5.15 0.55
N GLY A 20 -8.36 -5.33 1.83
CA GLY A 20 -9.68 -5.71 2.35
C GLY A 20 -10.54 -4.52 2.76
N VAL A 21 -11.65 -4.76 3.45
CA VAL A 21 -12.55 -3.69 3.92
C VAL A 21 -12.13 -3.09 5.26
N ALA A 22 -11.47 -3.88 6.13
CA ALA A 22 -10.98 -3.49 7.45
C ALA A 22 -9.64 -2.73 7.43
N ASN A 23 -9.42 -1.96 6.35
CA ASN A 23 -8.18 -1.24 6.09
C ASN A 23 -6.91 -2.14 6.04
N THR A 24 -7.06 -3.46 6.05
CA THR A 24 -6.01 -4.43 5.72
C THR A 24 -5.49 -4.22 4.31
N VAL A 25 -4.18 -4.17 4.12
CA VAL A 25 -3.54 -4.05 2.80
C VAL A 25 -2.17 -4.72 2.80
N PHE A 26 -1.80 -5.30 1.66
CA PHE A 26 -0.42 -5.67 1.39
C PHE A 26 -0.03 -5.31 -0.04
N TRP A 27 1.26 -5.11 -0.27
CA TRP A 27 1.84 -5.06 -1.61
C TRP A 27 3.27 -5.62 -1.60
N ILE A 28 3.71 -6.06 -2.77
CA ILE A 28 5.05 -6.54 -3.08
C ILE A 28 5.56 -5.64 -4.20
N ASP A 29 6.73 -5.03 -3.97
CA ASP A 29 7.41 -4.19 -4.94
C ASP A 29 8.76 -4.82 -5.31
N PRO A 30 8.90 -5.39 -6.53
CA PRO A 30 10.13 -6.02 -6.96
C PRO A 30 11.26 -5.02 -7.24
N VAL A 31 10.98 -3.72 -7.41
CA VAL A 31 12.02 -2.71 -7.67
C VAL A 31 12.72 -2.31 -6.37
N SER A 32 11.97 -2.20 -5.28
CA SER A 32 12.52 -1.90 -3.95
C SER A 32 12.86 -3.16 -3.12
N ASP A 33 12.76 -4.36 -3.71
CA ASP A 33 12.95 -5.65 -3.06
C ASP A 33 12.23 -5.75 -1.70
N SER A 34 10.96 -5.32 -1.69
CA SER A 34 10.21 -5.15 -0.45
C SER A 34 8.83 -5.81 -0.48
N SER A 35 8.36 -6.19 0.70
CA SER A 35 7.01 -6.69 0.94
C SER A 35 6.46 -5.99 2.18
N VAL A 36 5.36 -5.27 2.03
CA VAL A 36 4.72 -4.52 3.11
C VAL A 36 3.35 -5.10 3.39
N LEU A 37 3.09 -5.38 4.67
CA LEU A 37 1.82 -5.92 5.16
C LEU A 37 1.31 -5.06 6.29
N PHE A 38 0.02 -4.69 6.24
CA PHE A 38 -0.63 -3.88 7.26
C PHE A 38 -2.01 -4.43 7.59
N PHE A 39 -2.19 -4.80 8.86
CA PHE A 39 -3.41 -5.38 9.38
C PHE A 39 -4.02 -4.46 10.42
N THR A 40 -5.24 -4.00 10.16
CA THR A 40 -5.99 -3.14 11.07
C THR A 40 -7.40 -3.67 11.26
N GLN A 41 -8.12 -3.11 12.23
CA GLN A 41 -9.53 -3.44 12.52
C GLN A 41 -10.43 -2.21 12.31
N VAL A 42 -10.14 -1.39 11.28
CA VAL A 42 -10.88 -0.15 11.00
C VAL A 42 -11.62 -0.26 9.66
N MET A 43 -12.93 -0.04 9.67
CA MET A 43 -13.80 -0.09 8.49
C MET A 43 -14.62 1.22 8.37
N PRO A 44 -14.84 1.73 7.14
CA PRO A 44 -14.32 1.26 5.86
C PRO A 44 -12.85 1.69 5.64
N SER A 45 -12.17 1.06 4.68
CA SER A 45 -10.76 1.33 4.38
C SER A 45 -10.44 2.78 3.98
N SER A 46 -11.43 3.56 3.56
CA SER A 46 -11.29 4.98 3.21
C SER A 46 -11.37 5.93 4.41
N GLN A 47 -11.79 5.46 5.60
CA GLN A 47 -12.14 6.34 6.73
C GLN A 47 -10.97 7.22 7.18
N LEU A 48 -9.75 6.68 7.19
CA LEU A 48 -8.59 7.33 7.81
C LEU A 48 -7.44 7.61 6.82
N GLY A 49 -7.60 7.26 5.54
CA GLY A 49 -6.54 7.45 4.53
C GLY A 49 -5.23 6.69 4.83
N LEU A 50 -5.25 5.71 5.73
CA LEU A 50 -4.05 5.06 6.26
C LEU A 50 -3.20 4.37 5.20
N ARG A 51 -3.82 3.81 4.15
CA ARG A 51 -3.09 3.12 3.07
C ARG A 51 -2.13 4.06 2.34
N VAL A 52 -2.62 5.23 1.94
CA VAL A 52 -1.81 6.24 1.23
C VAL A 52 -0.68 6.75 2.14
N ALA A 53 -0.98 7.04 3.40
CA ALA A 53 0.03 7.46 4.36
C ALA A 53 1.11 6.40 4.56
N LEU A 54 0.71 5.13 4.73
CA LEU A 54 1.64 4.01 4.90
C LEU A 54 2.53 3.81 3.68
N HIS A 55 2.00 3.86 2.46
CA HIS A 55 2.80 3.68 1.24
C HIS A 55 3.81 4.79 1.04
N ARG A 56 3.43 6.05 1.29
CA ARG A 56 4.37 7.18 1.25
C ARG A 56 5.49 7.01 2.29
N PHE A 57 5.13 6.58 3.50
CA PHE A 57 6.12 6.32 4.55
C PHE A 57 7.05 5.15 4.18
N ALA A 58 6.51 4.06 3.63
CA ALA A 58 7.29 2.93 3.14
C ALA A 58 8.28 3.35 2.04
N ALA A 59 7.85 4.17 1.08
CA ALA A 59 8.74 4.71 0.06
C ALA A 59 9.88 5.54 0.68
N GLU A 60 9.60 6.38 1.68
CA GLU A 60 10.63 7.19 2.35
C GLU A 60 11.70 6.34 3.05
N ILE A 61 11.31 5.25 3.72
CA ILE A 61 12.25 4.40 4.46
C ILE A 61 13.04 3.45 3.54
N LEU A 62 12.46 3.04 2.42
CA LEU A 62 13.09 2.11 1.46
C LEU A 62 14.01 2.81 0.45
N HIS A 63 13.93 4.14 0.32
CA HIS A 63 14.85 4.94 -0.50
C HIS A 63 16.09 5.45 0.26
N ARG A 64 16.38 4.90 1.45
CA ARG A 64 17.61 5.17 2.21
C ARG A 64 18.70 4.13 1.95
#